data_AF-A0A136LW60-F1
#
_entry.id   AF-A0A136LW60-F1
#
_cell.length_a   1.000
_cell.length_b   1.000
_cell.length_c   1.000
_cell.angle_alpha   90.00
_cell.angle_beta   90.00
_cell.angle_gamma   90.00
#
_symmetry.space_group_name_H-M   'P 1'
#
loop_
_entity.id
_entity.type
_entity.pdbx_description
1 polymer ?
#
loop_
_entity_poly.entity_id
_entity_poly.type
_entity_poly.pdbx_seq_one_letter_code
_entity_poly.pdbx_strand_id
1 'polypeptide(L)'
;MKLKAGIIGGAGYTGGETLRLLLNHPHVEVVFVQSRSQAGKPVTSTHHDLVGETDLIYSADFNQPVDVLFLCLSHGESKKLLSEHSFASTTRMIDLGNDFRLGDKAGDREFVYGLPEFQREKNQAGQKHCQPGLLCYGYSTWIAATCTSRLVNRGSYNRHNGLYRCRTKVARHYTLYLAH
;
A
#
# COMPACT_ATOMS: atom_id res chain seq x y z
N MET A 1 6.77 1.71 18.02
CA MET A 1 6.72 0.38 17.38
C MET A 1 6.37 0.59 15.91
N LYS A 2 7.06 -0.07 14.97
CA LYS A 2 6.77 0.03 13.54
C LYS A 2 5.74 -1.04 13.13
N LEU A 3 4.89 -0.74 12.16
CA LEU A 3 3.99 -1.69 11.52
C LEU A 3 4.77 -2.56 10.54
N LYS A 4 4.56 -3.88 10.58
CA LYS A 4 5.15 -4.83 9.64
C LYS A 4 4.35 -4.86 8.36
N ALA A 5 5.00 -4.52 7.25
CA ALA A 5 4.42 -4.50 5.92
C ALA A 5 4.96 -5.64 5.05
N GLY A 6 4.05 -6.36 4.40
CA GLY A 6 4.36 -7.32 3.35
C GLY A 6 3.92 -6.77 1.98
N ILE A 7 4.66 -7.11 0.93
CA ILE A 7 4.31 -6.73 -0.45
C ILE A 7 4.23 -7.99 -1.30
N ILE A 8 3.12 -8.19 -2.01
CA ILE A 8 2.94 -9.26 -3.00
C ILE A 8 2.91 -8.65 -4.40
N GLY A 9 3.64 -9.24 -5.35
CA GLY A 9 3.82 -8.66 -6.68
C GLY A 9 4.85 -7.52 -6.71
N GLY A 10 5.85 -7.57 -5.83
CA GLY A 10 6.78 -6.46 -5.64
C GLY A 10 7.68 -6.14 -6.83
N ALA A 11 7.84 -7.05 -7.79
CA ALA A 11 8.68 -6.85 -8.98
C ALA A 11 8.05 -5.92 -10.04
N GLY A 12 6.75 -5.64 -9.97
CA GLY A 12 6.09 -4.70 -10.88
C GLY A 12 6.39 -3.23 -10.54
N TYR A 13 6.06 -2.33 -11.47
CA TYR A 13 6.22 -0.88 -11.28
C TYR A 13 5.52 -0.37 -10.00
N THR A 14 4.28 -0.80 -9.77
CA THR A 14 3.52 -0.47 -8.55
C THR A 14 4.23 -0.97 -7.28
N GLY A 15 4.87 -2.14 -7.35
CA GLY A 15 5.65 -2.70 -6.25
C GLY A 15 6.90 -1.87 -5.94
N GLY A 16 7.62 -1.43 -6.97
CA GLY A 16 8.78 -0.53 -6.83
C GLY A 16 8.42 0.81 -6.21
N GLU A 17 7.37 1.46 -6.68
CA GLU A 17 6.90 2.74 -6.09
C GLU A 17 6.42 2.55 -4.64
N THR A 18 5.75 1.44 -4.35
CA THR A 18 5.35 1.10 -2.98
C THR A 18 6.57 0.92 -2.09
N LEU A 19 7.59 0.18 -2.54
CA LEU A 19 8.85 0.01 -1.82
C LEU A 19 9.53 1.34 -1.52
N ARG A 20 9.69 2.20 -2.53
CA ARG A 20 10.32 3.51 -2.40
C ARG A 20 9.67 4.38 -1.32
N LEU A 21 8.34 4.31 -1.20
CA LEU A 21 7.59 5.01 -0.17
C LEU A 21 7.74 4.36 1.21
N LEU A 22 7.64 3.03 1.31
CA LEU A 22 7.64 2.32 2.59
C LEU A 22 9.03 2.25 3.25
N LEU A 23 10.10 2.11 2.46
CA LEU A 23 11.48 2.08 2.97
C LEU A 23 11.84 3.37 3.72
N ASN A 24 11.26 4.50 3.29
CA ASN A 24 11.49 5.81 3.88
C ASN A 24 10.42 6.21 4.91
N HIS A 25 9.50 5.31 5.29
CA HIS A 25 8.40 5.62 6.18
C HIS A 25 8.77 5.37 7.66
N PRO A 26 8.67 6.38 8.57
CA PRO A 26 9.17 6.27 9.94
C PRO A 26 8.46 5.22 10.80
N HIS A 27 7.20 4.89 10.46
CA HIS A 27 6.37 3.95 11.22
C HIS A 27 6.14 2.60 10.54
N VAL A 28 6.81 2.31 9.43
CA VAL A 28 6.64 1.04 8.71
C VAL A 28 7.99 0.35 8.56
N GLU A 29 7.95 -0.97 8.62
CA GLU A 29 9.07 -1.86 8.33
C GLU A 29 8.61 -2.86 7.26
N VAL A 30 9.29 -2.90 6.11
CA VAL A 30 9.01 -3.89 5.07
C VAL A 30 9.70 -5.19 5.46
N VAL A 31 8.91 -6.22 5.81
CA VAL A 31 9.44 -7.50 6.29
C VAL A 31 9.58 -8.55 5.19
N PHE A 32 8.81 -8.41 4.11
CA PHE A 32 9.01 -9.23 2.91
C PHE A 32 8.52 -8.53 1.64
N VAL A 33 9.12 -8.92 0.53
CA VAL A 33 8.68 -8.58 -0.82
C VAL A 33 8.59 -9.87 -1.62
N GLN A 34 7.41 -10.20 -2.11
CA GLN A 34 7.16 -11.46 -2.79
C GLN A 34 7.13 -11.26 -4.31
N SER A 35 7.79 -12.17 -5.02
CA SER A 35 7.72 -12.28 -6.48
C SER A 35 7.97 -13.72 -6.93
N ARG A 36 7.05 -14.30 -7.70
CA ARG A 36 7.19 -15.66 -8.25
C ARG A 36 8.36 -15.78 -9.22
N SER A 37 8.59 -14.78 -10.06
CA SER A 37 9.60 -14.83 -11.14
C SER A 37 10.99 -14.35 -10.72
N GLN A 38 11.12 -13.67 -9.58
CA GLN A 38 12.38 -13.09 -9.10
C GLN A 38 12.83 -13.63 -7.75
N ALA A 39 12.17 -14.65 -7.21
CA ALA A 39 12.50 -15.25 -5.93
C ALA A 39 14.00 -15.58 -5.80
N GLY A 40 14.58 -15.25 -4.64
CA GLY A 40 16.00 -15.44 -4.34
C GLY A 40 16.93 -14.35 -4.90
N LYS A 41 16.43 -13.43 -5.73
CA LYS A 41 17.22 -12.30 -6.22
C LYS A 41 17.05 -11.05 -5.36
N PRO A 42 18.07 -10.18 -5.26
CA PRO A 42 17.93 -8.87 -4.64
C PRO A 42 16.79 -8.06 -5.27
N VAL A 43 16.03 -7.32 -4.47
CA VAL A 43 14.98 -6.41 -4.96
C VAL A 43 15.55 -5.41 -5.97
N THR A 44 16.79 -4.97 -5.71
CA THR A 44 17.59 -4.07 -6.56
C THR A 44 17.96 -4.63 -7.93
N SER A 45 17.77 -5.94 -8.17
CA SER A 45 17.92 -6.52 -9.52
C SER A 45 16.80 -6.13 -10.48
N THR A 46 15.64 -5.71 -9.95
CA THR A 46 14.52 -5.18 -10.74
C THR A 46 14.36 -3.68 -10.54
N HIS A 47 14.50 -3.20 -9.30
CA HIS A 47 14.37 -1.78 -8.95
C HIS A 47 15.75 -1.20 -8.65
N HIS A 48 16.52 -0.92 -9.70
CA HIS A 48 17.92 -0.46 -9.60
C HIS A 48 18.08 0.88 -8.86
N ASP A 49 17.04 1.69 -8.82
CA ASP A 49 16.98 2.95 -8.08
C ASP A 49 17.00 2.76 -6.57
N LEU A 50 16.73 1.54 -6.06
CA LEU A 50 16.77 1.22 -4.63
C LEU A 50 18.15 0.70 -4.15
N VAL A 51 19.17 0.71 -5.02
CA VAL A 51 20.54 0.29 -4.63
C VAL A 51 21.08 1.19 -3.53
N GLY A 52 21.50 0.58 -2.43
CA GLY A 52 21.98 1.28 -1.23
C GLY A 52 20.86 1.72 -0.27
N GLU A 53 19.59 1.57 -0.63
CA GLU A 53 18.45 1.81 0.28
C GLU A 53 17.97 0.53 0.97
N THR A 54 18.20 -0.65 0.37
CA THR A 54 17.72 -1.91 0.93
C THR A 54 18.53 -3.12 0.46
N ASP A 55 18.63 -4.11 1.35
CA ASP A 55 19.19 -5.44 1.08
C ASP A 55 18.09 -6.51 0.95
N LEU A 56 16.84 -6.10 0.78
CA LEU A 56 15.72 -7.04 0.65
C LEU A 56 15.92 -7.97 -0.55
N ILE A 57 15.57 -9.24 -0.33
CA ILE A 57 15.57 -10.29 -1.35
C ILE A 57 14.12 -10.68 -1.61
N TYR A 58 13.77 -10.92 -2.87
CA TYR A 58 12.45 -11.41 -3.22
C TYR A 58 12.23 -12.80 -2.61
N SER A 59 11.13 -12.94 -1.89
CA SER A 59 10.65 -14.21 -1.38
C SER A 59 9.79 -14.93 -2.42
N ALA A 60 9.89 -16.25 -2.49
CA ALA A 60 8.91 -17.10 -3.19
C ALA A 60 7.58 -17.14 -2.43
N ASP A 61 7.65 -17.12 -1.09
CA ASP A 61 6.52 -17.31 -0.20
C ASP A 61 6.14 -16.01 0.54
N PHE A 62 5.00 -16.02 1.21
CA PHE A 62 4.47 -14.88 1.97
C PHE A 62 3.89 -15.31 3.34
N ASN A 63 4.45 -16.37 3.94
CA ASN A 63 3.97 -16.97 5.18
C ASN A 63 4.28 -16.16 6.45
N GLN A 64 5.02 -15.05 6.32
CA GLN A 64 5.39 -14.23 7.46
C GLN A 64 4.19 -13.37 7.92
N PRO A 65 3.90 -13.32 9.23
CA PRO A 65 2.79 -12.51 9.74
C PRO A 65 3.08 -11.02 9.55
N VAL A 66 2.08 -10.27 9.07
CA VAL A 66 2.17 -8.83 8.80
C VAL A 66 0.92 -8.09 9.29
N ASP A 67 1.14 -6.84 9.70
CA ASP A 67 0.06 -5.92 10.08
C ASP A 67 -0.65 -5.37 8.85
N VAL A 68 0.09 -5.15 7.76
CA VAL A 68 -0.42 -4.65 6.48
C VAL A 68 0.18 -5.40 5.31
N LEU A 69 -0.65 -5.72 4.32
CA LEU A 69 -0.30 -6.44 3.11
C LEU A 69 -0.68 -5.60 1.87
N PHE A 70 0.31 -5.25 1.06
CA PHE A 70 0.13 -4.55 -0.20
C PHE A 70 0.07 -5.55 -1.36
N LEU A 71 -1.04 -5.57 -2.10
CA LEU A 71 -1.22 -6.38 -3.30
C LEU A 71 -0.91 -5.52 -4.53
N CYS A 72 0.26 -5.73 -5.12
CA CYS A 72 0.75 -5.06 -6.33
C CYS A 72 0.56 -5.98 -7.55
N LEU A 73 -0.60 -6.60 -7.66
CA LEU A 73 -0.86 -7.67 -8.63
C LEU A 73 -1.59 -7.14 -9.88
N SER A 74 -1.47 -7.89 -10.98
CA SER A 74 -2.25 -7.64 -12.19
C SER A 74 -3.73 -7.95 -11.97
N HIS A 75 -4.57 -7.50 -12.89
CA HIS A 75 -6.02 -7.74 -12.83
C HIS A 75 -6.36 -9.23 -12.69
N GLY A 76 -7.27 -9.56 -11.79
CA GLY A 76 -7.76 -10.89 -11.46
C GLY A 76 -6.91 -11.64 -10.44
N GLU A 77 -5.63 -11.30 -10.31
CA GLU A 77 -4.69 -12.04 -9.47
C GLU A 77 -4.88 -11.76 -7.97
N SER A 78 -5.34 -10.56 -7.59
CA SER A 78 -5.64 -10.24 -6.18
C SER A 78 -6.84 -11.06 -5.70
N LYS A 79 -7.90 -11.14 -6.51
CA LYS A 79 -9.06 -12.01 -6.21
C LYS A 79 -8.66 -13.48 -6.09
N LYS A 80 -7.89 -13.96 -7.08
CA LYS A 80 -7.40 -15.34 -7.09
C LYS A 80 -6.59 -15.66 -5.82
N LEU A 81 -5.61 -14.81 -5.49
CA LEU A 81 -4.79 -14.96 -4.29
C LEU A 81 -5.64 -15.05 -3.01
N LEU A 82 -6.61 -14.15 -2.85
CA LEU A 82 -7.46 -14.12 -1.65
C LEU A 82 -8.49 -15.26 -1.61
N SER A 83 -8.76 -15.92 -2.74
CA SER A 83 -9.59 -17.14 -2.79
C SER A 83 -8.80 -18.42 -2.48
N GLU A 84 -7.51 -18.44 -2.81
CA GLU A 84 -6.64 -19.62 -2.64
C GLU A 84 -5.92 -19.62 -1.28
N HIS A 85 -5.78 -18.45 -0.64
CA HIS A 85 -5.04 -18.29 0.61
C HIS A 85 -5.83 -17.56 1.68
N SER A 86 -5.68 -18.02 2.91
CA SER A 86 -6.24 -17.36 4.10
C SER A 86 -5.19 -16.50 4.78
N PHE A 87 -5.61 -15.32 5.22
CA PHE A 87 -4.78 -14.39 5.96
C PHE A 87 -5.44 -14.05 7.29
N ALA A 88 -4.63 -13.80 8.33
CA ALA A 88 -5.12 -13.44 9.66
C ALA A 88 -6.13 -12.29 9.58
N SER A 89 -7.24 -12.40 10.31
CA SER A 89 -8.32 -11.39 10.31
C SER A 89 -7.85 -9.99 10.75
N THR A 90 -6.72 -9.93 11.46
CA THR A 90 -6.06 -8.70 11.89
C THR A 90 -5.20 -8.04 10.81
N THR A 91 -4.77 -8.78 9.79
CA THR A 91 -3.95 -8.24 8.69
C THR A 91 -4.79 -7.30 7.83
N ARG A 92 -4.35 -6.05 7.67
CA ARG A 92 -4.98 -5.06 6.79
C ARG A 92 -4.50 -5.28 5.36
N MET A 93 -5.36 -5.14 4.35
CA MET A 93 -4.98 -5.33 2.95
C MET A 93 -5.20 -4.07 2.12
N ILE A 94 -4.25 -3.80 1.24
CA ILE A 94 -4.30 -2.68 0.30
C ILE A 94 -4.08 -3.27 -1.11
N ASP A 95 -5.14 -3.35 -1.90
CA ASP A 95 -5.08 -3.83 -3.28
C ASP A 95 -4.81 -2.68 -4.24
N LEU A 96 -3.63 -2.60 -4.82
CA LEU A 96 -3.27 -1.50 -5.73
C LEU A 96 -3.70 -1.79 -7.18
N GLY A 97 -4.26 -2.97 -7.39
CA GLY A 97 -4.89 -3.38 -8.64
C GLY A 97 -6.27 -2.75 -8.84
N ASN A 98 -7.05 -3.41 -9.70
CA ASN A 98 -8.39 -2.97 -10.08
C ASN A 98 -9.49 -3.86 -9.48
N ASP A 99 -9.12 -4.96 -8.84
CA ASP A 99 -10.03 -6.08 -8.60
C ASP A 99 -11.14 -5.73 -7.63
N PHE A 100 -10.82 -4.93 -6.61
CA PHE A 100 -11.77 -4.58 -5.57
C PHE A 100 -12.31 -3.15 -5.67
N ARG A 101 -11.99 -2.41 -6.75
CA ARG A 101 -12.35 -0.99 -6.90
C ARG A 101 -13.86 -0.73 -6.86
N LEU A 102 -14.66 -1.68 -7.30
CA LEU A 102 -16.12 -1.54 -7.39
C LEU A 102 -16.87 -2.03 -6.14
N GLY A 103 -16.17 -2.20 -5.02
CA GLY A 103 -16.79 -2.59 -3.74
C GLY A 103 -17.01 -4.08 -3.57
N ASP A 104 -16.18 -4.90 -4.22
CA ASP A 104 -16.21 -6.35 -4.06
C ASP A 104 -15.70 -6.78 -2.68
N LYS A 105 -16.07 -8.01 -2.27
CA LYS A 105 -15.64 -8.64 -1.02
C LYS A 105 -14.69 -9.79 -1.31
N ALA A 106 -13.80 -10.06 -0.35
CA ALA A 106 -12.97 -11.26 -0.32
C ALA A 106 -13.20 -11.99 1.02
N GLY A 107 -14.08 -13.00 1.01
CA GLY A 107 -14.57 -13.61 2.25
C GLY A 107 -15.26 -12.56 3.14
N ASP A 108 -14.81 -12.46 4.40
CA ASP A 108 -15.33 -11.50 5.37
C ASP A 108 -14.72 -10.09 5.26
N ARG A 109 -13.86 -9.86 4.26
CA ARG A 109 -13.18 -8.58 4.04
C ARG A 109 -13.96 -7.73 3.06
N GLU A 110 -14.22 -6.49 3.44
CA GLU A 110 -14.87 -5.49 2.58
C GLU A 110 -13.83 -4.49 2.08
N PHE A 111 -13.83 -4.21 0.77
CA PHE A 111 -12.91 -3.25 0.19
C PHE A 111 -13.58 -1.88 0.04
N VAL A 112 -13.01 -0.86 0.68
CA VAL A 112 -13.43 0.53 0.63
C VAL A 112 -12.46 1.30 -0.24
N TYR A 113 -12.97 1.96 -1.29
CA TYR A 113 -12.15 2.73 -2.23
C TYR A 113 -11.13 3.66 -1.53
N GLY A 114 -9.90 3.68 -2.04
CA GLY A 114 -8.78 4.40 -1.44
C GLY A 114 -8.77 5.91 -1.74
N LEU A 115 -9.87 6.61 -1.45
CA LEU A 115 -9.97 8.06 -1.58
C LEU A 115 -10.31 8.71 -0.21
N PRO A 116 -9.31 9.00 0.63
CA PRO A 116 -9.52 9.46 2.00
C PRO A 116 -10.34 10.74 2.12
N GLU A 117 -10.26 11.64 1.14
CA GLU A 117 -11.04 12.88 1.09
C GLU A 117 -12.53 12.63 0.97
N PHE A 118 -12.92 11.51 0.36
CA PHE A 118 -14.33 11.13 0.14
C PHE A 118 -14.83 10.08 1.14
N GLN A 119 -13.92 9.26 1.68
CA GLN A 119 -14.25 8.10 2.53
C GLN A 119 -13.66 8.19 3.93
N ARG A 120 -13.45 9.42 4.43
CA ARG A 120 -12.79 9.70 5.72
C ARG A 120 -13.38 8.89 6.87
N GLU A 121 -14.70 8.85 6.98
CA GLU A 121 -15.40 8.11 8.05
C GLU A 121 -15.23 6.60 7.93
N LYS A 122 -15.34 6.05 6.70
CA LYS A 122 -15.19 4.61 6.44
C LYS A 122 -13.76 4.12 6.67
N ASN A 123 -12.77 4.97 6.37
CA ASN A 123 -11.35 4.65 6.56
C ASN A 123 -10.94 4.65 8.04
N GLN A 124 -11.69 5.36 8.89
CA GLN A 124 -11.50 5.33 10.34
C GLN A 124 -12.21 4.14 11.01
N ALA A 125 -13.23 3.57 10.36
CA ALA A 125 -14.16 2.59 10.93
C ALA A 125 -13.64 1.14 11.04
N GLY A 126 -12.34 0.89 10.87
CA GLY A 126 -11.70 -0.27 11.50
C GLY A 126 -11.15 -1.36 10.59
N GLN A 127 -10.69 -2.43 11.27
CA GLN A 127 -9.71 -3.43 10.82
C GLN A 127 -10.14 -4.33 9.65
N LYS A 128 -11.44 -4.36 9.31
CA LYS A 128 -12.00 -5.21 8.24
C LYS A 128 -12.05 -4.55 6.87
N HIS A 129 -11.73 -3.26 6.80
CA HIS A 129 -11.73 -2.49 5.56
C HIS A 129 -10.38 -2.64 4.86
N CYS A 130 -10.41 -3.31 3.72
CA CYS A 130 -9.30 -3.35 2.79
C CYS A 130 -9.46 -2.20 1.79
N GLN A 131 -8.40 -1.74 1.12
CA GLN A 131 -8.52 -0.58 0.23
C GLN A 131 -8.03 -0.88 -1.18
N PRO A 132 -8.84 -0.68 -2.23
CA PRO A 132 -8.33 -0.61 -3.58
C PRO A 132 -7.63 0.75 -3.75
N GLY A 133 -6.32 0.73 -3.96
CA GLY A 133 -5.50 1.90 -4.16
C GLY A 133 -5.56 2.44 -5.59
N LEU A 134 -5.53 3.76 -5.70
CA LEU A 134 -5.18 4.47 -6.91
C LEU A 134 -3.76 5.03 -6.71
N LEU A 135 -2.84 4.66 -7.61
CA LEU A 135 -1.41 5.03 -7.59
C LEU A 135 -1.12 6.52 -7.31
N CYS A 136 -2.04 7.42 -7.65
CA CYS A 136 -1.84 8.86 -7.52
C CYS A 136 -2.22 9.51 -6.18
N TYR A 137 -2.98 8.84 -5.28
CA TYR A 137 -3.59 9.57 -4.14
C TYR A 137 -3.64 8.87 -2.77
N GLY A 138 -3.26 7.59 -2.64
CA GLY A 138 -3.69 6.80 -1.47
C GLY A 138 -2.68 6.44 -0.38
N TYR A 139 -1.36 6.53 -0.62
CA TYR A 139 -0.40 5.84 0.27
C TYR A 139 -0.03 6.63 1.54
N SER A 140 0.35 7.91 1.38
CA SER A 140 0.80 8.74 2.50
C SER A 140 -0.33 9.11 3.46
N THR A 141 -1.51 9.35 2.92
CA THR A 141 -2.71 9.77 3.67
C THR A 141 -3.30 8.62 4.51
N TRP A 142 -3.18 7.36 4.08
CA TRP A 142 -3.68 6.23 4.87
C TRP A 142 -2.73 5.77 5.97
N ILE A 143 -1.43 5.70 5.71
CA ILE A 143 -0.47 5.39 6.78
C ILE A 143 -0.51 6.50 7.84
N ALA A 144 -0.65 7.76 7.42
CA ALA A 144 -0.96 8.85 8.35
C ALA A 144 -2.29 8.62 9.08
N ALA A 145 -3.41 8.40 8.38
CA ALA A 145 -4.73 8.24 9.01
C ALA A 145 -4.85 7.05 9.97
N THR A 146 -4.08 5.97 9.76
CA THR A 146 -4.05 4.79 10.66
C THR A 146 -3.07 4.95 11.82
N CYS A 147 -2.02 5.75 11.67
CA CYS A 147 -1.10 6.10 12.76
C CYS A 147 -1.63 7.26 13.64
N THR A 148 -2.46 8.16 13.11
CA THR A 148 -3.06 9.28 13.87
C THR A 148 -4.57 9.11 13.98
N SER A 149 -5.03 8.34 14.97
CA SER A 149 -6.44 8.32 15.39
C SER A 149 -6.85 9.57 16.20
N ARG A 150 -6.30 10.76 15.87
CA ARG A 150 -6.72 12.05 16.42
C ARG A 150 -6.40 13.20 15.43
N LEU A 151 -7.48 13.82 14.93
CA LEU A 151 -7.61 15.19 14.43
C LEU A 151 -7.20 15.58 12.97
N VAL A 152 -7.99 16.55 12.46
CA VAL A 152 -7.69 17.68 11.54
C VAL A 152 -8.20 17.67 10.08
N ASN A 153 -9.30 18.42 9.91
CA ASN A 153 -9.73 19.45 8.91
C ASN A 153 -9.63 19.31 7.37
N ARG A 154 -10.49 20.10 6.71
CA ARG A 154 -10.94 20.05 5.29
C ARG A 154 -10.01 20.78 4.31
N GLY A 155 -9.89 20.26 3.09
CA GLY A 155 -9.30 20.95 1.92
C GLY A 155 -10.02 20.55 0.62
N SER A 156 -10.26 21.52 -0.27
CA SER A 156 -11.08 21.42 -1.49
C SER A 156 -10.24 21.12 -2.74
N TYR A 157 -10.73 20.26 -3.65
CA TYR A 157 -10.05 19.84 -4.89
C TYR A 157 -10.59 20.59 -6.13
N ASN A 158 -9.70 21.02 -7.05
CA ASN A 158 -10.08 21.66 -8.33
C ASN A 158 -9.47 20.93 -9.55
N ARG A 159 -10.31 20.59 -10.55
CA ARG A 159 -10.07 19.68 -11.68
C ARG A 159 -9.74 20.43 -12.97
N HIS A 160 -8.50 20.86 -13.25
CA HIS A 160 -8.28 21.55 -14.55
C HIS A 160 -7.03 21.27 -15.38
N ASN A 161 -6.14 20.31 -15.08
CA ASN A 161 -5.12 19.92 -16.08
C ASN A 161 -4.68 18.46 -15.95
N GLY A 162 -5.15 17.61 -16.87
CA GLY A 162 -4.90 16.18 -16.96
C GLY A 162 -3.50 15.82 -17.48
N LEU A 163 -2.46 16.12 -16.70
CA LEU A 163 -1.09 15.64 -16.91
C LEU A 163 -0.38 15.50 -15.56
N TYR A 164 -0.50 14.34 -14.92
CA TYR A 164 0.31 14.00 -13.73
C TYR A 164 1.72 13.62 -14.16
N ARG A 165 2.57 14.62 -14.38
CA ARG A 165 4.02 14.43 -14.42
C ARG A 165 4.48 14.21 -12.98
N CYS A 166 4.54 12.95 -12.55
CA CYS A 166 5.03 12.56 -11.22
C CYS A 166 6.54 12.83 -11.11
N ARG A 167 6.90 14.10 -10.89
CA ARG A 167 8.22 14.50 -10.39
C ARG A 167 8.05 14.94 -8.95
N THR A 168 8.37 14.03 -8.02
CA THR A 168 9.05 14.30 -6.72
C THR A 168 8.51 15.37 -5.76
N LYS A 169 7.36 16.01 -6.00
CA LYS A 169 6.80 17.04 -5.10
C LYS A 169 5.65 16.59 -4.21
N VAL A 170 5.06 15.41 -4.44
CA VAL A 170 3.95 14.90 -3.62
C VAL A 170 4.42 14.48 -2.22
N ALA A 171 5.70 14.13 -2.04
CA ALA A 171 6.25 13.78 -0.73
C ALA A 171 6.43 14.98 0.22
N ARG A 172 6.59 16.22 -0.31
CA ARG A 172 6.93 17.39 0.52
C ARG A 172 5.72 18.12 1.12
N HIS A 173 4.52 17.97 0.57
CA HIS A 173 3.35 18.69 1.10
C HIS A 173 2.65 18.02 2.29
N TYR A 174 3.16 16.86 2.75
CA TYR A 174 2.55 16.11 3.87
C TYR A 174 3.45 15.96 5.10
N THR A 175 4.65 16.57 5.11
CA THR A 175 5.59 16.51 6.24
C THR A 175 5.23 17.49 7.38
N LEU A 176 4.19 18.32 7.23
CA LEU A 176 3.83 19.35 8.21
C LEU A 176 2.84 18.93 9.31
N TYR A 177 2.47 17.65 9.39
CA TYR A 177 1.41 17.18 10.31
C TYR A 177 1.89 16.33 11.49
N LEU A 178 3.20 16.32 11.81
CA LEU A 178 3.77 15.47 12.86
C LEU A 178 4.64 16.20 13.89
N ALA A 179 4.29 17.44 14.22
CA ALA A 179 4.85 18.12 15.40
C ALA A 179 3.70 18.76 16.19
N HIS A 180 3.05 17.94 17.03
CA HIS A 180 2.44 18.23 18.35
C HIS A 180 1.47 17.11 18.72
#